data_AF-A0A6H0KVH3-F1
#
_entry.id   AF-A0A6H0KVH3-F1
#
_cell.length_a   1.000
_cell.length_b   1.000
_cell.length_c   1.000
_cell.angle_alpha   90.00
_cell.angle_beta   90.00
_cell.angle_gamma   90.00
#
_symmetry.space_group_name_H-M   'P 1'
#
loop_
_entity.id
_entity.type
_entity.pdbx_description
1 polymer ?
#
loop_
_entity_poly.entity_id
_entity_poly.type
_entity_poly.pdbx_seq_one_letter_code
_entity_poly.pdbx_strand_id
1 'polypeptide(L)'
;MLVLVAFACKDDDNSEDTGALALVSSNIAEGATLEDNSGYIELTFNKKVRQAPNTSITFNGNGIRIIILNNVVRHKYSTSDNTDCTFKIPAGALLDYSGNPYEGLTLNFKVMEEEVTPKLFDAIVEPNGNGDYTSIQAAIDAAPSNRTEPYLIFVAKGTYEEFVNVPKIKPFIHLIGQDKENTIITRMLTSASNATGDGGEEAWQYSWRNEANQSERFQEAVTMIYATDFYAENISFENKWGIEKLIGPMAEAMYTANDRIAFNNCKFRSFQDTWQTKVQSSADNGVNARHYATDCWIEGAVDYFYGNGNVLIENTTLYNVRYGSVITAANHTEETKWGYVFNNCTVDGINKVDPEKYGTESLDYIIGKGTAQTLGRPWQNSPITVFLNTKLKFDIDPAGWRDMGAVPALYAEYNTTDKKGKAVDMSNRKTQYTVKEGTNEVTYDYTGKTELSYSEYIRYTYENIINGADGWNPKKFMEKLQAPENVILSNTTLSWDARYKAICYLIFKEDGTFVGQTTGTSFEISDTNTGYVVKAANKYGTLSE
;
A
#
# COMPACT_ATOMS: atom_id res chain seq x y z
N MET A 1 -35.83 -24.06 -9.68
CA MET A 1 -36.84 -23.15 -10.28
C MET A 1 -37.61 -22.52 -9.12
N LEU A 2 -37.04 -21.45 -8.55
CA LEU A 2 -37.63 -20.66 -7.47
C LEU A 2 -37.67 -19.22 -7.99
N VAL A 3 -38.85 -18.64 -8.05
CA VAL A 3 -39.13 -17.36 -8.71
C VAL A 3 -38.60 -16.22 -7.83
N LEU A 4 -37.57 -15.51 -8.32
CA LEU A 4 -37.22 -14.18 -7.83
C LEU A 4 -38.26 -13.19 -8.36
N VAL A 5 -39.08 -12.64 -7.47
CA VAL A 5 -39.88 -11.44 -7.78
C VAL A 5 -39.03 -10.24 -7.39
N ALA A 6 -38.41 -9.61 -8.39
CA ALA A 6 -37.78 -8.31 -8.23
C ALA A 6 -38.89 -7.24 -8.23
N PHE A 7 -39.20 -6.69 -7.05
CA PHE A 7 -39.86 -5.40 -6.98
C PHE A 7 -38.80 -4.31 -7.06
N ALA A 8 -38.72 -3.66 -8.22
CA ALA A 8 -38.12 -2.34 -8.33
C ALA A 8 -39.08 -1.35 -7.66
N CYS A 9 -38.71 -0.80 -6.50
CA CYS A 9 -39.43 0.35 -5.94
C CYS A 9 -39.23 1.55 -6.85
N LYS A 10 -40.34 2.03 -7.37
CA LYS A 10 -40.47 3.28 -8.12
C LYS A 10 -40.94 4.31 -7.09
N ASP A 11 -40.00 4.91 -6.36
CA ASP A 11 -40.32 5.94 -5.35
C ASP A 11 -40.42 7.31 -6.05
N ASP A 12 -41.59 7.59 -6.63
CA ASP A 12 -42.03 8.93 -7.04
C ASP A 12 -43.25 9.42 -6.21
N ASP A 13 -43.57 8.74 -5.11
CA ASP A 13 -44.66 9.16 -4.22
C ASP A 13 -44.13 10.05 -3.10
N ASN A 14 -44.53 11.31 -3.16
CA ASN A 14 -44.35 12.37 -2.15
C ASN A 14 -45.16 12.08 -0.85
N SER A 15 -45.36 10.80 -0.51
CA SER A 15 -46.00 10.36 0.72
C SER A 15 -45.02 10.47 1.87
N GLU A 16 -45.43 11.07 2.99
CA GLU A 16 -44.64 11.04 4.23
C GLU A 16 -44.41 9.57 4.61
N ASP A 17 -43.17 9.11 4.49
CA ASP A 17 -42.76 7.81 4.98
C ASP A 17 -42.80 7.82 6.52
N THR A 18 -43.94 7.43 7.07
CA THR A 18 -44.20 7.33 8.52
C THR A 18 -43.60 6.09 9.15
N GLY A 19 -42.83 5.28 8.40
CA GLY A 19 -42.18 4.10 8.95
C GLY A 19 -41.18 4.46 10.06
N ALA A 20 -41.08 3.63 11.10
CA ALA A 20 -40.08 3.86 12.14
C ALA A 20 -38.65 3.78 11.57
N LEU A 21 -37.76 4.65 12.06
CA LEU A 21 -36.33 4.52 11.81
C LEU A 21 -35.82 3.29 12.57
N ALA A 22 -35.27 2.31 11.84
CA ALA A 22 -34.88 1.02 12.40
C ALA A 22 -33.44 0.65 11.98
N LEU A 23 -32.73 0.01 12.91
CA LEU A 23 -31.43 -0.59 12.65
C LEU A 23 -31.62 -1.84 11.78
N VAL A 24 -30.91 -1.91 10.66
CA VAL A 24 -30.90 -3.04 9.73
C VAL A 24 -29.75 -3.99 10.06
N SER A 25 -28.56 -3.45 10.34
CA SER A 25 -27.39 -4.25 10.71
C SER A 25 -26.41 -3.48 11.58
N SER A 26 -25.66 -4.23 12.38
CA SER A 26 -24.49 -3.77 13.13
C SER A 26 -23.33 -4.73 12.82
N ASN A 27 -22.13 -4.19 12.61
CA ASN A 27 -20.94 -5.02 12.43
C ASN A 27 -20.42 -5.63 13.75
N ILE A 28 -20.85 -5.10 14.89
CA ILE A 28 -20.53 -5.62 16.23
C ILE A 28 -21.84 -6.00 16.93
N ALA A 29 -21.91 -7.22 17.47
CA ALA A 29 -23.06 -7.70 18.21
C ALA A 29 -22.97 -7.34 19.71
N GLU A 30 -24.12 -7.24 20.38
CA GLU A 30 -24.16 -7.07 21.84
C GLU A 30 -23.50 -8.26 22.54
N GLY A 31 -22.60 -7.98 23.49
CA GLY A 31 -21.80 -8.96 24.20
C GLY A 31 -20.68 -9.58 23.37
N ALA A 32 -20.36 -9.03 22.19
CA ALA A 32 -19.30 -9.58 21.34
C ALA A 32 -17.94 -9.50 22.02
N THR A 33 -17.08 -10.44 21.67
CA THR A 33 -15.67 -10.44 22.02
C THR A 33 -14.85 -10.19 20.77
N LEU A 34 -14.06 -9.12 20.76
CA LEU A 34 -13.23 -8.69 19.65
C LEU A 34 -11.77 -8.95 19.98
N GLU A 35 -11.01 -9.47 19.03
CA GLU A 35 -9.55 -9.60 19.14
C GLU A 35 -8.85 -8.27 18.84
N ASP A 36 -9.53 -7.37 18.11
CA ASP A 36 -8.99 -6.08 17.69
C ASP A 36 -9.36 -4.96 18.65
N ASN A 37 -8.33 -4.30 19.18
CA ASN A 37 -8.48 -3.13 20.02
C ASN A 37 -8.76 -1.84 19.26
N SER A 38 -8.80 -1.87 17.94
CA SER A 38 -9.21 -0.74 17.12
C SER A 38 -10.04 -1.19 15.93
N GLY A 39 -10.97 -0.34 15.50
CA GLY A 39 -11.89 -0.67 14.42
C GLY A 39 -12.98 0.38 14.25
N TYR A 40 -14.08 -0.01 13.62
CA TYR A 40 -15.28 0.82 13.54
C TYR A 40 -16.46 0.11 14.17
N ILE A 41 -17.29 0.88 14.85
CA ILE A 41 -18.69 0.53 15.04
C ILE A 41 -19.44 1.11 13.83
N GLU A 42 -20.06 0.23 13.05
CA GLU A 42 -20.84 0.56 11.87
C GLU A 42 -22.27 0.06 12.05
N LEU A 43 -23.21 0.98 11.88
CA LEU A 43 -24.64 0.72 11.95
C LEU A 43 -25.29 1.12 10.64
N THR A 44 -26.00 0.20 10.00
CA THR A 44 -26.80 0.49 8.82
C THR A 44 -28.27 0.57 9.20
N PHE A 45 -28.95 1.61 8.75
CA PHE A 45 -30.37 1.85 9.00
C PHE A 45 -31.19 1.64 7.72
N ASN A 46 -32.49 1.42 7.90
CA ASN A 46 -33.45 1.25 6.80
C ASN A 46 -33.67 2.55 6.01
N LYS A 47 -33.28 3.70 6.58
CA LYS A 47 -33.50 5.04 6.03
C LYS A 47 -32.27 5.92 6.21
N LYS A 48 -32.22 7.03 5.47
CA LYS A 48 -31.22 8.08 5.67
C LYS A 48 -31.34 8.65 7.08
N VAL A 49 -30.21 8.86 7.74
CA VAL A 49 -30.17 9.33 9.12
C VAL A 49 -29.45 10.67 9.24
N ARG A 50 -29.74 11.38 10.32
CA ARG A 50 -29.06 12.59 10.77
C ARG A 50 -29.02 12.60 12.30
N GLN A 51 -28.01 13.25 12.88
CA GLN A 51 -27.96 13.43 14.33
C GLN A 51 -28.91 14.56 14.75
N ALA A 52 -29.64 14.36 15.85
CA ALA A 52 -30.49 15.39 16.43
C ALA A 52 -29.65 16.51 17.08
N PRO A 53 -30.04 17.79 16.94
CA PRO A 53 -29.37 18.89 17.63
C PRO A 53 -29.34 18.68 19.15
N ASN A 54 -28.27 19.14 19.81
CA ASN A 54 -28.11 19.09 21.28
C ASN A 54 -28.17 17.67 21.90
N THR A 55 -27.87 16.63 21.13
CA THR A 55 -27.75 15.26 21.63
C THR A 55 -26.30 14.78 21.58
N SER A 56 -25.93 13.84 22.45
CA SER A 56 -24.58 13.25 22.48
C SER A 56 -24.67 11.72 22.37
N ILE A 57 -23.91 11.16 21.44
CA ILE A 57 -23.63 9.73 21.33
C ILE A 57 -22.29 9.51 22.05
N THR A 58 -22.15 8.41 22.78
CA THR A 58 -20.98 8.17 23.63
C THR A 58 -20.28 6.86 23.34
N PHE A 59 -18.95 6.84 23.51
CA PHE A 59 -18.12 5.63 23.58
C PHE A 59 -17.37 5.62 24.91
N ASN A 60 -17.51 4.53 25.67
CA ASN A 60 -17.00 4.38 27.04
C ASN A 60 -17.35 5.58 27.94
N GLY A 61 -18.58 6.07 27.80
CA GLY A 61 -19.10 7.23 28.55
C GLY A 61 -18.67 8.60 28.03
N ASN A 62 -17.73 8.69 27.09
CA ASN A 62 -17.26 9.95 26.52
C ASN A 62 -18.06 10.34 25.28
N GLY A 63 -18.46 11.61 25.16
CA GLY A 63 -19.14 12.13 23.97
C GLY A 63 -18.23 12.07 22.74
N ILE A 64 -18.75 11.53 21.63
CA ILE A 64 -18.00 11.29 20.40
C ILE A 64 -18.64 11.98 19.20
N ARG A 65 -17.84 12.18 18.15
CA ARG A 65 -18.35 12.49 16.80
C ARG A 65 -18.56 11.20 16.03
N ILE A 66 -19.68 11.14 15.33
CA ILE A 66 -20.01 10.07 14.39
C ILE A 66 -19.90 10.58 12.96
N ILE A 67 -19.62 9.66 12.04
CA ILE A 67 -19.68 9.91 10.60
C ILE A 67 -21.01 9.35 10.11
N ILE A 68 -21.77 10.17 9.38
CA ILE A 68 -23.04 9.75 8.78
C ILE A 68 -22.88 9.76 7.27
N LEU A 69 -23.02 8.58 6.66
CA LEU A 69 -23.01 8.36 5.21
C LEU A 69 -24.37 7.84 4.80
N ASN A 70 -25.28 8.75 4.44
CA ASN A 70 -26.64 8.42 4.04
C ASN A 70 -27.42 7.70 5.15
N ASN A 71 -27.54 6.37 5.06
CA ASN A 71 -28.20 5.50 6.03
C ASN A 71 -27.21 4.73 6.93
N VAL A 72 -25.91 5.05 6.87
CA VAL A 72 -24.86 4.38 7.65
C VAL A 72 -24.29 5.35 8.69
N VAL A 73 -24.15 4.90 9.93
CA VAL A 73 -23.48 5.60 11.02
C VAL A 73 -22.20 4.86 11.37
N ARG A 74 -21.08 5.56 11.38
CA ARG A 74 -19.76 5.03 11.75
C ARG A 74 -19.14 5.79 12.92
N HIS A 75 -18.50 5.04 13.82
CA HIS A 75 -17.58 5.57 14.81
C HIS A 75 -16.31 4.73 14.84
N LYS A 76 -15.14 5.36 14.69
CA LYS A 76 -13.85 4.68 14.86
C LYS A 76 -13.53 4.56 16.35
N TYR A 77 -13.28 3.35 16.83
CA TYR A 77 -12.81 3.10 18.20
C TYR A 77 -11.34 2.67 18.21
N SER A 78 -10.65 2.95 19.33
CA SER A 78 -9.34 2.43 19.68
C SER A 78 -9.25 2.38 21.20
N THR A 79 -8.88 1.23 21.76
CA THR A 79 -8.82 0.95 23.20
C THR A 79 -7.55 0.16 23.53
N SER A 80 -7.33 -0.11 24.82
CA SER A 80 -6.35 -1.11 25.24
C SER A 80 -6.93 -2.52 25.07
N ASP A 81 -6.05 -3.52 25.09
CA ASP A 81 -6.47 -4.93 25.14
C ASP A 81 -7.13 -5.25 26.49
N ASN A 82 -7.92 -6.32 26.53
CA ASN A 82 -8.71 -6.73 27.71
C ASN A 82 -9.61 -5.61 28.27
N THR A 83 -10.21 -4.80 27.39
CA THR A 83 -11.08 -3.66 27.77
C THR A 83 -12.54 -3.95 27.47
N ASP A 84 -13.40 -3.79 28.47
CA ASP A 84 -14.85 -3.73 28.28
C ASP A 84 -15.23 -2.39 27.66
N CYS A 85 -15.97 -2.43 26.56
CA CYS A 85 -16.35 -1.28 25.76
C CYS A 85 -17.88 -1.11 25.73
N THR A 86 -18.34 0.13 25.74
CA THR A 86 -19.76 0.49 25.60
C THR A 86 -19.92 1.63 24.59
N PHE A 87 -20.59 1.35 23.47
CA PHE A 87 -21.06 2.37 22.54
C PHE A 87 -22.56 2.63 22.74
N LYS A 88 -22.96 3.89 22.89
CA LYS A 88 -24.33 4.25 23.24
C LYS A 88 -24.87 5.39 22.40
N ILE A 89 -26.00 5.14 21.74
CA ILE A 89 -26.86 6.11 21.08
C ILE A 89 -28.12 6.28 21.96
N PRO A 90 -28.30 7.42 22.65
CA PRO A 90 -29.53 7.67 23.38
C PRO A 90 -30.76 7.71 22.45
N ALA A 91 -31.93 7.36 22.98
CA ALA A 91 -33.20 7.53 22.27
C ALA A 91 -33.36 8.97 21.76
N GLY A 92 -33.74 9.12 20.49
CA GLY A 92 -33.88 10.42 19.82
C GLY A 92 -32.58 11.12 19.43
N ALA A 93 -31.40 10.54 19.69
CA ALA A 93 -30.13 11.12 19.24
C ALA A 93 -29.91 10.98 17.72
N LEU A 94 -30.55 10.01 17.09
CA LEU A 94 -30.64 9.88 15.63
C LEU A 94 -32.07 10.07 15.17
N LEU A 95 -32.23 10.77 14.05
CA LEU A 95 -33.50 11.00 13.37
C LEU A 95 -33.37 10.57 11.92
N ASP A 96 -34.47 10.20 11.29
CA ASP A 96 -34.53 10.22 9.83
C ASP A 96 -34.72 11.66 9.29
N TYR A 97 -34.78 11.80 7.97
CA TYR A 97 -35.00 13.11 7.35
C TYR A 97 -36.45 13.62 7.48
N SER A 98 -37.40 12.74 7.80
CA SER A 98 -38.79 13.09 8.14
C SER A 98 -38.94 13.52 9.60
N GLY A 99 -37.91 13.31 10.43
CA GLY A 99 -37.89 13.69 11.84
C GLY A 99 -38.28 12.58 12.82
N ASN A 100 -38.50 11.35 12.36
CA ASN A 100 -38.81 10.22 13.24
C ASN A 100 -37.57 9.82 14.07
N PRO A 101 -37.68 9.68 15.40
CA PRO A 101 -36.56 9.35 16.25
C PRO A 101 -36.22 7.86 16.21
N TYR A 102 -34.92 7.55 16.33
CA TYR A 102 -34.45 6.21 16.65
C TYR A 102 -34.62 5.94 18.15
N GLU A 103 -35.09 4.74 18.50
CA GLU A 103 -35.30 4.28 19.89
C GLU A 103 -34.02 4.23 20.73
N GLY A 104 -32.84 4.27 20.09
CA GLY A 104 -31.54 4.24 20.73
C GLY A 104 -30.88 2.86 20.67
N LEU A 105 -29.63 2.79 21.11
CA LEU A 105 -28.82 1.58 21.14
C LEU A 105 -27.82 1.69 22.29
N THR A 106 -27.64 0.61 23.03
CA THR A 106 -26.44 0.40 23.84
C THR A 106 -25.80 -0.88 23.33
N LEU A 107 -24.52 -0.80 22.99
CA LEU A 107 -23.72 -1.90 22.47
C LEU A 107 -22.53 -2.12 23.40
N ASN A 108 -22.55 -3.20 24.16
CA ASN A 108 -21.45 -3.65 24.99
C ASN A 108 -20.65 -4.72 24.26
N PHE A 109 -19.33 -4.63 24.29
CA PHE A 109 -18.44 -5.64 23.73
C PHE A 109 -17.12 -5.63 24.49
N LYS A 110 -16.37 -6.72 24.43
CA LYS A 110 -15.07 -6.83 25.09
C LYS A 110 -13.98 -6.95 24.04
N VAL A 111 -12.95 -6.13 24.15
CA VAL A 111 -11.69 -6.35 23.43
C VAL A 111 -10.85 -7.30 24.29
N MET A 112 -10.49 -8.48 23.78
CA MET A 112 -9.67 -9.45 24.52
C MET A 112 -8.18 -9.22 24.34
N GLU A 113 -7.43 -9.78 25.28
CA GLU A 113 -6.00 -10.03 25.10
C GLU A 113 -5.82 -11.13 24.05
N GLU A 114 -5.06 -10.83 23.01
CA GLU A 114 -4.70 -11.78 21.97
C GLU A 114 -3.83 -12.90 22.56
N GLU A 115 -4.19 -14.17 22.34
CA GLU A 115 -3.31 -15.28 22.72
C GLU A 115 -2.07 -15.30 21.81
N VAL A 116 -0.89 -15.13 22.43
CA VAL A 116 0.39 -15.12 21.74
C VAL A 116 1.01 -16.50 21.83
N THR A 117 1.10 -17.21 20.71
CA THR A 117 1.86 -18.47 20.65
C THR A 117 3.31 -18.16 20.31
N PRO A 118 4.29 -18.46 21.20
CA PRO A 118 5.70 -18.23 20.90
C PRO A 118 6.13 -19.02 19.66
N LYS A 119 6.78 -18.33 18.72
CA LYS A 119 7.19 -18.89 17.43
C LYS A 119 8.40 -18.11 16.90
N LEU A 120 9.42 -18.84 16.47
CA LEU A 120 10.57 -18.30 15.74
C LEU A 120 10.18 -17.92 14.30
N PHE A 121 11.02 -17.13 13.64
CA PHE A 121 10.96 -17.01 12.17
C PHE A 121 11.16 -18.39 11.54
N ASP A 122 10.41 -18.66 10.48
CA ASP A 122 10.45 -19.95 9.79
C ASP A 122 11.72 -20.10 8.94
N ALA A 123 12.35 -18.99 8.53
CA ALA A 123 13.64 -18.95 7.87
C ALA A 123 14.40 -17.64 8.17
N ILE A 124 15.72 -17.76 8.33
CA ILE A 124 16.66 -16.64 8.42
C ILE A 124 17.54 -16.59 7.17
N VAL A 125 17.56 -15.44 6.50
CA VAL A 125 18.45 -15.18 5.37
C VAL A 125 19.55 -14.22 5.79
N GLU A 126 20.81 -14.65 5.73
CA GLU A 126 21.99 -13.84 6.06
C GLU A 126 23.11 -14.12 5.05
N PRO A 127 23.63 -13.10 4.35
CA PRO A 127 24.48 -13.31 3.17
C PRO A 127 25.85 -13.93 3.48
N ASN A 128 26.33 -13.82 4.73
CA ASN A 128 27.62 -14.38 5.14
C ASN A 128 27.52 -15.81 5.72
N GLY A 129 26.33 -16.42 5.71
CA GLY A 129 26.12 -17.82 6.08
C GLY A 129 25.85 -18.07 7.56
N ASN A 130 25.50 -17.06 8.35
CA ASN A 130 25.10 -17.22 9.75
C ASN A 130 23.59 -17.47 9.94
N GLY A 131 22.82 -17.46 8.84
CA GLY A 131 21.40 -17.83 8.80
C GLY A 131 21.17 -19.23 8.23
N ASP A 132 19.90 -19.57 7.98
CA ASP A 132 19.50 -20.83 7.34
C ASP A 132 19.81 -20.82 5.83
N TYR A 133 19.76 -19.63 5.22
CA TYR A 133 20.01 -19.40 3.80
C TYR A 133 20.89 -18.18 3.57
N THR A 134 21.65 -18.17 2.47
CA THR A 134 22.40 -16.99 2.00
C THR A 134 21.66 -16.20 0.91
N SER A 135 20.55 -16.75 0.37
CA SER A 135 19.74 -16.10 -0.65
C SER A 135 18.25 -16.13 -0.30
N ILE A 136 17.55 -15.07 -0.69
CA ILE A 136 16.12 -14.88 -0.45
C ILE A 136 15.32 -15.85 -1.31
N GLN A 137 15.73 -16.08 -2.57
CA GLN A 137 15.05 -17.05 -3.43
C GLN A 137 15.11 -18.47 -2.85
N ALA A 138 16.22 -18.88 -2.22
CA ALA A 138 16.33 -20.21 -1.63
C ALA A 138 15.36 -20.40 -0.45
N ALA A 139 15.19 -19.38 0.39
CA ALA A 139 14.22 -19.41 1.49
C ALA A 139 12.77 -19.49 0.97
N ILE A 140 12.44 -18.73 -0.09
CA ILE A 140 11.13 -18.79 -0.75
C ILE A 140 10.87 -20.15 -1.40
N ASP A 141 11.87 -20.72 -2.08
CA ASP A 141 11.76 -22.03 -2.74
C ASP A 141 11.49 -23.13 -1.69
N ALA A 142 12.12 -23.03 -0.51
CA ALA A 142 11.97 -23.97 0.60
C ALA A 142 10.65 -23.84 1.38
N ALA A 143 10.01 -22.66 1.38
CA ALA A 143 8.73 -22.44 2.06
C ALA A 143 7.66 -23.46 1.60
N PRO A 144 6.80 -24.02 2.47
CA PRO A 144 5.75 -24.93 2.02
C PRO A 144 4.79 -24.28 1.00
N SER A 145 4.31 -25.05 0.03
CA SER A 145 3.31 -24.57 -0.93
C SER A 145 1.89 -24.57 -0.34
N ASN A 146 1.01 -23.72 -0.88
CA ASN A 146 -0.42 -23.62 -0.54
C ASN A 146 -0.69 -23.39 0.96
N ARG A 147 0.14 -22.57 1.61
CA ARG A 147 -0.09 -22.19 3.00
C ARG A 147 -1.38 -21.39 3.14
N THR A 148 -1.93 -21.42 4.34
CA THR A 148 -3.08 -20.59 4.75
C THR A 148 -2.70 -19.60 5.84
N GLU A 149 -1.43 -19.59 6.26
CA GLU A 149 -0.90 -18.80 7.36
C GLU A 149 0.51 -18.29 7.02
N PRO A 150 0.91 -17.12 7.56
CA PRO A 150 2.22 -16.52 7.32
C PRO A 150 3.40 -17.51 7.45
N TYR A 151 4.30 -17.47 6.48
CA TYR A 151 5.66 -18.01 6.55
C TYR A 151 6.61 -16.83 6.71
N LEU A 152 7.21 -16.72 7.89
CA LEU A 152 8.01 -15.57 8.29
C LEU A 152 9.46 -15.79 7.87
N ILE A 153 9.94 -14.96 6.94
CA ILE A 153 11.33 -14.95 6.49
C ILE A 153 11.98 -13.67 6.99
N PHE A 154 12.93 -13.77 7.90
CA PHE A 154 13.76 -12.62 8.29
C PHE A 154 14.95 -12.50 7.34
N VAL A 155 15.25 -11.29 6.89
CA VAL A 155 16.34 -10.99 5.98
C VAL A 155 17.28 -9.99 6.63
N ALA A 156 18.47 -10.45 7.00
CA ALA A 156 19.49 -9.61 7.60
C ALA A 156 19.92 -8.45 6.67
N LYS A 157 20.59 -7.44 7.21
CA LYS A 157 21.19 -6.40 6.38
C LYS A 157 22.23 -7.01 5.42
N GLY A 158 22.22 -6.57 4.19
CA GLY A 158 23.05 -7.07 3.11
C GLY A 158 22.52 -6.66 1.74
N THR A 159 23.39 -6.73 0.74
CA THR A 159 23.01 -6.61 -0.67
C THR A 159 22.90 -7.99 -1.29
N TYR A 160 21.69 -8.34 -1.69
CA TYR A 160 21.32 -9.63 -2.29
C TYR A 160 21.24 -9.45 -3.80
N GLU A 161 22.33 -9.80 -4.49
CA GLU A 161 22.40 -9.72 -5.95
C GLU A 161 21.73 -10.96 -6.58
N GLU A 162 20.40 -10.96 -6.62
CA GLU A 162 19.58 -12.08 -7.10
C GLU A 162 18.26 -11.60 -7.70
N PHE A 163 17.68 -12.44 -8.55
CA PHE A 163 16.29 -12.28 -8.93
C PHE A 163 15.39 -13.00 -7.92
N VAL A 164 14.29 -12.36 -7.53
CA VAL A 164 13.33 -12.93 -6.58
C VAL A 164 11.99 -13.15 -7.27
N ASN A 165 11.50 -14.38 -7.25
CA ASN A 165 10.20 -14.78 -7.75
C ASN A 165 9.43 -15.52 -6.66
N VAL A 166 8.29 -14.96 -6.25
CA VAL A 166 7.33 -15.60 -5.35
C VAL A 166 6.18 -16.17 -6.19
N PRO A 167 6.19 -17.47 -6.52
CA PRO A 167 5.21 -18.06 -7.42
C PRO A 167 3.82 -18.16 -6.77
N LYS A 168 2.76 -18.22 -7.59
CA LYS A 168 1.35 -18.29 -7.12
C LYS A 168 1.08 -19.37 -6.06
N ILE A 169 1.81 -20.49 -6.12
CA ILE A 169 1.68 -21.62 -5.18
C ILE A 169 2.29 -21.36 -3.79
N LYS A 170 2.91 -20.21 -3.55
CA LYS A 170 3.52 -19.82 -2.26
C LYS A 170 2.80 -18.59 -1.67
N PRO A 171 1.49 -18.68 -1.34
CA PRO A 171 0.80 -17.58 -0.65
C PRO A 171 1.35 -17.40 0.76
N PHE A 172 1.04 -16.27 1.39
CA PHE A 172 1.39 -15.97 2.79
C PHE A 172 2.90 -15.88 3.07
N ILE A 173 3.70 -15.44 2.10
CA ILE A 173 5.12 -15.12 2.35
C ILE A 173 5.23 -13.74 3.00
N HIS A 174 5.82 -13.69 4.19
CA HIS A 174 6.16 -12.45 4.90
C HIS A 174 7.68 -12.27 4.89
N LEU A 175 8.15 -11.27 4.14
CA LEU A 175 9.57 -10.95 3.98
C LEU A 175 9.94 -9.74 4.85
N ILE A 176 10.58 -9.99 5.99
CA ILE A 176 10.91 -8.97 6.98
C ILE A 176 12.39 -8.63 6.89
N GLY A 177 12.71 -7.51 6.26
CA GLY A 177 14.05 -6.96 6.25
C GLY A 177 14.47 -6.42 7.61
N GLN A 178 15.77 -6.47 7.87
CA GLN A 178 16.36 -5.90 9.06
C GLN A 178 16.31 -4.36 9.04
N ASP A 179 16.59 -3.77 7.88
CA ASP A 179 16.75 -2.34 7.73
C ASP A 179 16.45 -1.91 6.28
N LYS A 180 15.55 -0.93 6.12
CA LYS A 180 15.14 -0.44 4.80
C LYS A 180 16.32 0.02 3.94
N GLU A 181 17.33 0.64 4.54
CA GLU A 181 18.46 1.23 3.81
C GLU A 181 19.57 0.22 3.49
N ASN A 182 19.65 -0.88 4.24
CA ASN A 182 20.78 -1.81 4.17
C ASN A 182 20.38 -3.26 3.85
N THR A 183 19.09 -3.62 3.83
CA THR A 183 18.59 -4.89 3.29
C THR A 183 18.07 -4.63 1.86
N ILE A 184 18.86 -4.99 0.85
CA ILE A 184 18.62 -4.60 -0.55
C ILE A 184 18.61 -5.83 -1.45
N ILE A 185 17.50 -6.05 -2.17
CA ILE A 185 17.44 -6.96 -3.33
C ILE A 185 17.76 -6.14 -4.58
N THR A 186 18.75 -6.57 -5.37
CA THR A 186 19.18 -5.82 -6.55
C THR A 186 19.66 -6.72 -7.69
N ARG A 187 19.36 -6.35 -8.93
CA ARG A 187 19.93 -6.91 -10.16
C ARG A 187 19.90 -5.85 -11.26
N MET A 188 20.70 -6.04 -12.31
CA MET A 188 20.51 -5.32 -13.58
C MET A 188 19.55 -6.11 -14.46
N LEU A 189 18.52 -5.44 -14.97
CA LEU A 189 17.55 -6.02 -15.89
C LEU A 189 16.97 -4.92 -16.77
N THR A 190 16.78 -5.19 -18.07
CA THR A 190 16.13 -4.26 -18.99
C THR A 190 15.10 -4.96 -19.89
N SER A 191 14.26 -4.18 -20.57
CA SER A 191 13.35 -4.65 -21.62
C SER A 191 13.86 -4.39 -23.05
N ALA A 192 15.16 -4.09 -23.22
CA ALA A 192 15.72 -3.70 -24.52
C ALA A 192 15.35 -4.72 -25.61
N SER A 193 14.80 -4.24 -26.73
CA SER A 193 14.34 -5.11 -27.81
C SER A 193 15.45 -5.59 -28.73
N ASN A 194 16.56 -4.85 -28.80
CA ASN A 194 17.76 -5.17 -29.57
C ASN A 194 18.93 -4.26 -29.12
N ALA A 195 20.12 -4.53 -29.64
CA ALA A 195 21.36 -3.78 -29.36
C ALA A 195 21.41 -2.33 -29.89
N THR A 196 20.46 -1.90 -30.70
CA THR A 196 20.44 -0.54 -31.30
C THR A 196 19.34 0.36 -30.73
N GLY A 197 18.57 -0.12 -29.76
CA GLY A 197 17.54 0.66 -29.06
C GLY A 197 18.10 1.51 -27.93
N ASP A 198 17.21 2.02 -27.08
CA ASP A 198 17.56 2.78 -25.89
C ASP A 198 18.56 1.99 -25.03
N GLY A 199 19.61 2.66 -24.57
CA GLY A 199 20.70 2.04 -23.79
C GLY A 199 21.65 1.14 -24.60
N GLY A 200 21.38 0.90 -25.88
CA GLY A 200 22.28 0.24 -26.83
C GLY A 200 22.66 -1.20 -26.48
N GLU A 201 23.86 -1.60 -26.90
CA GLU A 201 24.39 -2.96 -26.69
C GLU A 201 24.46 -3.32 -25.19
N GLU A 202 24.79 -2.36 -24.33
CA GLU A 202 24.85 -2.61 -22.88
C GLU A 202 23.47 -2.97 -22.33
N ALA A 203 22.41 -2.24 -22.70
CA ALA A 203 21.05 -2.58 -22.27
C ALA A 203 20.62 -3.95 -22.80
N TRP A 204 20.98 -4.28 -24.04
CA TRP A 204 20.67 -5.57 -24.67
C TRP A 204 21.32 -6.75 -23.95
N GLN A 205 22.53 -6.60 -23.41
CA GLN A 205 23.20 -7.62 -22.61
C GLN A 205 22.43 -7.98 -21.34
N TYR A 206 21.72 -7.02 -20.74
CA TYR A 206 20.89 -7.22 -19.54
C TYR A 206 19.40 -7.41 -19.84
N SER A 207 19.02 -7.56 -21.11
CA SER A 207 17.61 -7.68 -21.48
C SER A 207 17.06 -9.07 -21.21
N TRP A 208 15.89 -9.18 -20.59
CA TRP A 208 15.17 -10.46 -20.49
C TRP A 208 14.65 -10.97 -21.84
N ARG A 209 14.64 -10.11 -22.87
CA ARG A 209 14.30 -10.48 -24.25
C ARG A 209 15.47 -11.05 -25.02
N ASN A 210 16.69 -10.88 -24.51
CA ASN A 210 17.88 -11.46 -25.11
C ASN A 210 17.89 -12.97 -24.87
N GLU A 211 17.91 -13.75 -25.96
CA GLU A 211 17.90 -15.21 -25.93
C GLU A 211 19.07 -15.78 -25.10
N ALA A 212 20.20 -15.07 -25.03
CA ALA A 212 21.34 -15.45 -24.20
C ALA A 212 21.02 -15.46 -22.68
N ASN A 213 20.00 -14.72 -22.25
CA ASN A 213 19.58 -14.58 -20.85
C ASN A 213 18.37 -15.47 -20.49
N GLN A 214 17.76 -16.16 -21.45
CA GLN A 214 16.50 -16.90 -21.23
C GLN A 214 16.65 -18.20 -20.41
N SER A 215 17.88 -18.68 -20.18
CA SER A 215 18.16 -19.89 -19.40
C SER A 215 17.90 -19.72 -17.88
N GLU A 216 17.70 -18.50 -17.39
CA GLU A 216 17.64 -18.16 -15.96
C GLU A 216 16.24 -17.77 -15.45
N ARG A 217 15.20 -18.58 -15.76
CA ARG A 217 13.77 -18.27 -15.46
C ARG A 217 13.31 -16.98 -16.20
N PHE A 218 12.08 -16.98 -16.72
CA PHE A 218 11.53 -15.76 -17.32
C PHE A 218 11.29 -14.72 -16.22
N GLN A 219 12.04 -13.63 -16.24
CA GLN A 219 12.04 -12.56 -15.22
C GLN A 219 11.86 -11.21 -15.92
N GLU A 220 10.69 -10.59 -15.79
CA GLU A 220 10.42 -9.24 -16.35
C GLU A 220 10.74 -8.12 -15.36
N ALA A 221 11.04 -8.45 -14.10
CA ALA A 221 11.44 -7.52 -13.05
C ALA A 221 12.49 -8.16 -12.13
N VAL A 222 13.22 -7.34 -11.37
CA VAL A 222 14.15 -7.84 -10.35
C VAL A 222 13.42 -8.68 -9.29
N THR A 223 12.23 -8.23 -8.89
CA THR A 223 11.35 -8.97 -7.98
C THR A 223 9.96 -9.13 -8.58
N MET A 224 9.49 -10.39 -8.67
CA MET A 224 8.16 -10.75 -9.17
C MET A 224 7.33 -11.45 -8.09
N ILE A 225 6.17 -10.89 -7.76
CA ILE A 225 5.23 -11.42 -6.77
C ILE A 225 3.95 -11.87 -7.48
N TYR A 226 3.82 -13.18 -7.67
CA TYR A 226 2.62 -13.81 -8.24
C TYR A 226 1.67 -14.40 -7.18
N ALA A 227 2.14 -14.55 -5.94
CA ALA A 227 1.37 -15.07 -4.83
C ALA A 227 0.35 -14.05 -4.27
N THR A 228 -0.72 -14.56 -3.67
CA THR A 228 -1.60 -13.75 -2.79
C THR A 228 -1.00 -13.64 -1.39
N ASP A 229 -1.53 -12.72 -0.60
CA ASP A 229 -1.20 -12.61 0.84
C ASP A 229 0.28 -12.38 1.10
N PHE A 230 0.94 -11.66 0.20
CA PHE A 230 2.35 -11.31 0.33
C PHE A 230 2.49 -10.07 1.22
N TYR A 231 3.46 -10.10 2.13
CA TYR A 231 3.85 -8.95 2.93
C TYR A 231 5.36 -8.75 2.88
N ALA A 232 5.82 -7.51 2.73
CA ALA A 232 7.21 -7.16 2.98
C ALA A 232 7.37 -5.88 3.81
N GLU A 233 8.39 -5.87 4.66
CA GLU A 233 8.72 -4.72 5.49
C GLU A 233 10.23 -4.46 5.53
N ASN A 234 10.64 -3.19 5.65
CA ASN A 234 12.02 -2.78 5.93
C ASN A 234 13.04 -3.35 4.94
N ILE A 235 12.68 -3.42 3.66
CA ILE A 235 13.52 -3.95 2.58
C ILE A 235 13.43 -3.08 1.33
N SER A 236 14.53 -2.98 0.60
CA SER A 236 14.63 -2.25 -0.66
C SER A 236 14.66 -3.19 -1.87
N PHE A 237 13.88 -2.86 -2.89
CA PHE A 237 13.84 -3.54 -4.18
C PHE A 237 14.38 -2.59 -5.25
N GLU A 238 15.50 -2.95 -5.87
CA GLU A 238 16.21 -2.07 -6.79
C GLU A 238 16.46 -2.75 -8.14
N ASN A 239 16.22 -2.02 -9.21
CA ASN A 239 16.80 -2.35 -10.51
C ASN A 239 18.02 -1.46 -10.75
N LYS A 240 19.19 -2.11 -10.71
CA LYS A 240 20.49 -1.46 -10.78
C LYS A 240 20.71 -0.73 -12.11
N TRP A 241 20.08 -1.19 -13.21
CA TRP A 241 20.11 -0.46 -14.47
C TRP A 241 19.50 0.94 -14.30
N GLY A 242 18.30 1.01 -13.73
CA GLY A 242 17.61 2.28 -13.53
C GLY A 242 18.35 3.23 -12.62
N ILE A 243 18.88 2.75 -11.49
CA ILE A 243 19.55 3.63 -10.51
C ILE A 243 20.92 4.13 -10.98
N GLU A 244 21.65 3.35 -11.78
CA GLU A 244 23.01 3.69 -12.21
C GLU A 244 23.04 4.35 -13.59
N LYS A 245 22.24 3.87 -14.54
CA LYS A 245 22.29 4.32 -15.94
C LYS A 245 21.37 5.49 -16.21
N LEU A 246 20.24 5.58 -15.49
CA LEU A 246 19.30 6.71 -15.55
C LEU A 246 18.81 7.00 -16.98
N ILE A 247 18.65 5.95 -17.77
CA ILE A 247 18.19 5.98 -19.16
C ILE A 247 17.23 4.81 -19.39
N GLY A 248 16.42 4.94 -20.45
CA GLY A 248 15.65 3.82 -20.98
C GLY A 248 16.54 2.65 -21.42
N PRO A 249 15.98 1.46 -21.65
CA PRO A 249 14.55 1.15 -21.74
C PRO A 249 13.94 0.84 -20.36
N MET A 250 12.78 0.17 -20.32
CA MET A 250 12.11 -0.23 -19.07
C MET A 250 13.04 -1.10 -18.23
N ALA A 251 13.04 -0.87 -16.93
CA ALA A 251 13.90 -1.54 -15.98
C ALA A 251 13.12 -1.75 -14.67
N GLU A 252 12.22 -2.72 -14.66
CA GLU A 252 11.33 -2.99 -13.54
C GLU A 252 12.10 -3.47 -12.31
N ALA A 253 11.87 -2.82 -11.15
CA ALA A 253 12.35 -3.30 -9.85
C ALA A 253 11.33 -4.27 -9.24
N MET A 254 10.04 -3.98 -9.41
CA MET A 254 8.95 -4.74 -8.81
C MET A 254 7.83 -5.03 -9.81
N TYR A 255 7.37 -6.26 -9.79
CA TYR A 255 6.18 -6.71 -10.50
C TYR A 255 5.25 -7.42 -9.52
N THR A 256 4.00 -6.98 -9.43
CA THR A 256 2.99 -7.63 -8.57
C THR A 256 1.79 -8.05 -9.41
N ALA A 257 1.32 -9.29 -9.22
CA ALA A 257 0.37 -9.93 -10.14
C ALA A 257 -0.96 -10.41 -9.51
N ASN A 258 -1.19 -10.16 -8.21
CA ASN A 258 -2.27 -10.80 -7.46
C ASN A 258 -2.87 -9.92 -6.36
N ASP A 259 -3.84 -10.46 -5.61
CA ASP A 259 -4.55 -9.77 -4.52
C ASP A 259 -3.83 -9.90 -3.17
N ARG A 260 -4.15 -8.97 -2.26
CA ARG A 260 -3.67 -8.93 -0.88
C ARG A 260 -2.16 -8.83 -0.77
N ILE A 261 -1.57 -7.89 -1.50
CA ILE A 261 -0.12 -7.62 -1.49
C ILE A 261 0.14 -6.35 -0.68
N ALA A 262 0.95 -6.45 0.37
CA ALA A 262 1.24 -5.36 1.29
C ALA A 262 2.73 -5.04 1.43
N PHE A 263 3.05 -3.76 1.58
CA PHE A 263 4.40 -3.27 1.82
C PHE A 263 4.41 -2.19 2.90
N ASN A 264 5.41 -2.20 3.78
CA ASN A 264 5.58 -1.21 4.83
C ASN A 264 7.04 -0.78 4.95
N ASN A 265 7.31 0.52 4.91
CA ASN A 265 8.67 1.03 5.04
C ASN A 265 9.66 0.35 4.08
N CYS A 266 9.27 0.21 2.81
CA CYS A 266 10.10 -0.36 1.74
C CYS A 266 10.60 0.72 0.78
N LYS A 267 11.63 0.41 -0.01
CA LYS A 267 11.99 1.23 -1.19
C LYS A 267 11.81 0.45 -2.48
N PHE A 268 11.41 1.16 -3.52
CA PHE A 268 11.31 0.67 -4.89
C PHE A 268 12.06 1.65 -5.75
N ARG A 269 13.17 1.24 -6.37
CA ARG A 269 14.07 2.17 -7.06
C ARG A 269 14.47 1.68 -8.43
N SER A 270 14.18 2.50 -9.44
CA SER A 270 14.68 2.35 -10.80
C SER A 270 14.57 3.68 -11.55
N PHE A 271 14.38 3.66 -12.87
CA PHE A 271 14.23 4.81 -13.73
C PHE A 271 12.93 4.75 -14.54
N GLN A 272 12.87 3.93 -15.59
CA GLN A 272 11.64 3.72 -16.33
C GLN A 272 10.93 2.46 -15.80
N ASP A 273 9.62 2.57 -15.56
CA ASP A 273 8.73 1.45 -15.22
C ASP A 273 9.11 0.73 -13.90
N THR A 274 9.40 1.49 -12.83
CA THR A 274 9.93 0.93 -11.57
C THR A 274 9.05 -0.15 -10.94
N TRP A 275 7.73 0.06 -10.89
CA TRP A 275 6.77 -0.89 -10.33
C TRP A 275 5.57 -1.10 -11.26
N GLN A 276 5.47 -2.33 -11.78
CA GLN A 276 4.27 -2.80 -12.47
C GLN A 276 3.28 -3.48 -11.52
N THR A 277 2.03 -3.03 -11.52
CA THR A 277 0.92 -3.71 -10.85
C THR A 277 0.00 -4.31 -11.90
N LYS A 278 0.01 -5.64 -12.00
CA LYS A 278 -0.76 -6.37 -13.00
C LYS A 278 -1.86 -7.17 -12.33
N VAL A 279 -3.06 -7.06 -12.84
CA VAL A 279 -4.16 -7.94 -12.49
C VAL A 279 -4.20 -9.05 -13.52
N GLN A 280 -3.84 -10.26 -13.12
CA GLN A 280 -3.99 -11.42 -14.00
C GLN A 280 -5.47 -11.83 -14.05
N SER A 281 -6.02 -11.92 -15.26
CA SER A 281 -7.43 -12.16 -15.56
C SER A 281 -7.99 -13.53 -15.12
N SER A 282 -7.26 -14.33 -14.35
CA SER A 282 -7.69 -15.65 -13.88
C SER A 282 -8.47 -15.57 -12.55
N ALA A 283 -9.79 -15.51 -12.71
CA ALA A 283 -10.92 -16.07 -11.94
C ALA A 283 -11.09 -15.84 -10.41
N ASP A 284 -10.06 -15.66 -9.60
CA ASP A 284 -10.28 -15.72 -8.14
C ASP A 284 -10.60 -14.34 -7.50
N ASN A 285 -9.95 -13.26 -7.97
CA ASN A 285 -10.11 -11.89 -7.41
C ASN A 285 -10.56 -10.82 -8.43
N GLY A 286 -10.71 -11.21 -9.70
CA GLY A 286 -11.15 -10.35 -10.81
C GLY A 286 -10.26 -9.13 -11.05
N VAL A 287 -10.80 -8.12 -11.73
CA VAL A 287 -10.13 -6.84 -12.05
C VAL A 287 -9.78 -5.98 -10.82
N ASN A 288 -10.13 -6.43 -9.60
CA ASN A 288 -10.07 -5.65 -8.36
C ASN A 288 -9.05 -6.15 -7.34
N ALA A 289 -7.98 -6.79 -7.79
CA ALA A 289 -6.86 -7.20 -6.91
C ALA A 289 -6.22 -6.00 -6.20
N ARG A 290 -6.15 -6.09 -4.87
CA ARG A 290 -5.79 -5.03 -3.92
C ARG A 290 -4.32 -5.08 -3.57
N HIS A 291 -3.71 -3.91 -3.55
CA HIS A 291 -2.38 -3.70 -3.01
C HIS A 291 -2.42 -2.55 -2.00
N TYR A 292 -1.63 -2.66 -0.94
CA TYR A 292 -1.47 -1.62 0.07
C TYR A 292 0.01 -1.34 0.31
N ALA A 293 0.43 -0.08 0.26
CA ALA A 293 1.77 0.30 0.70
C ALA A 293 1.72 1.54 1.58
N THR A 294 2.52 1.58 2.64
CA THR A 294 2.65 2.77 3.50
C THR A 294 4.08 3.02 3.89
N ASP A 295 4.39 4.29 4.12
CA ASP A 295 5.69 4.76 4.62
C ASP A 295 6.87 4.36 3.70
N CYS A 296 6.56 4.15 2.42
CA CYS A 296 7.51 3.70 1.41
C CYS A 296 8.24 4.87 0.73
N TRP A 297 9.22 4.50 -0.08
CA TRP A 297 9.87 5.36 -1.07
C TRP A 297 9.76 4.71 -2.44
N ILE A 298 9.07 5.35 -3.38
CA ILE A 298 8.92 4.86 -4.76
C ILE A 298 9.62 5.86 -5.67
N GLU A 299 10.65 5.43 -6.37
CA GLU A 299 11.57 6.28 -7.11
C GLU A 299 11.66 5.92 -8.58
N GLY A 300 11.51 6.90 -9.46
CA GLY A 300 11.70 6.71 -10.89
C GLY A 300 11.54 7.99 -11.71
N ALA A 301 11.48 7.80 -13.03
CA ALA A 301 11.45 8.86 -14.04
C ALA A 301 10.23 8.75 -14.95
N VAL A 302 10.12 7.70 -15.75
CA VAL A 302 9.03 7.56 -16.73
C VAL A 302 8.14 6.41 -16.31
N ASP A 303 6.85 6.68 -16.16
CA ASP A 303 5.80 5.70 -15.90
C ASP A 303 6.14 4.76 -14.73
N TYR A 304 6.80 5.28 -13.69
CA TYR A 304 7.46 4.43 -12.72
C TYR A 304 6.48 3.68 -11.80
N PHE A 305 5.19 4.01 -11.85
CA PHE A 305 4.11 3.25 -11.23
C PHE A 305 3.00 2.98 -12.26
N TYR A 306 2.90 1.76 -12.78
CA TYR A 306 2.08 1.48 -13.96
C TYR A 306 1.34 0.13 -13.92
N GLY A 307 0.39 -0.04 -14.83
CA GLY A 307 -0.49 -1.21 -14.91
C GLY A 307 -1.92 -0.96 -14.43
N ASN A 308 -2.58 -1.99 -13.89
CA ASN A 308 -4.03 -2.01 -13.64
C ASN A 308 -4.43 -2.51 -12.24
N GLY A 309 -3.53 -2.54 -11.26
CA GLY A 309 -3.88 -2.89 -9.87
C GLY A 309 -4.84 -1.89 -9.20
N ASN A 310 -5.64 -2.34 -8.24
CA ASN A 310 -6.31 -1.43 -7.29
C ASN A 310 -5.39 -1.21 -6.11
N VAL A 311 -4.82 -0.02 -6.00
CA VAL A 311 -3.71 0.23 -5.07
C VAL A 311 -4.00 1.44 -4.21
N LEU A 312 -3.84 1.27 -2.90
CA LEU A 312 -3.77 2.38 -1.95
C LEU A 312 -2.33 2.53 -1.47
N ILE A 313 -1.73 3.68 -1.78
CA ILE A 313 -0.43 4.11 -1.28
C ILE A 313 -0.66 5.22 -0.25
N GLU A 314 -0.21 5.04 0.98
CA GLU A 314 -0.32 6.05 2.05
C GLU A 314 1.06 6.53 2.52
N ASN A 315 1.16 7.77 2.99
CA ASN A 315 2.33 8.30 3.71
C ASN A 315 3.69 8.11 2.99
N THR A 316 3.67 8.01 1.66
CA THR A 316 4.81 7.56 0.87
C THR A 316 5.43 8.72 0.13
N THR A 317 6.76 8.68 -0.06
CA THR A 317 7.45 9.60 -0.95
C THR A 317 7.51 9.02 -2.37
N LEU A 318 6.99 9.78 -3.32
CA LEU A 318 7.09 9.51 -4.76
C LEU A 318 8.24 10.39 -5.28
N TYR A 319 9.41 9.79 -5.53
CA TYR A 319 10.65 10.50 -5.82
C TYR A 319 10.98 10.50 -7.31
N ASN A 320 10.92 11.68 -7.92
CA ASN A 320 11.19 11.88 -9.33
C ASN A 320 12.71 12.08 -9.55
N VAL A 321 13.36 11.15 -10.24
CA VAL A 321 14.84 11.16 -10.42
C VAL A 321 15.32 12.05 -11.55
N ARG A 322 14.41 12.65 -12.32
CA ARG A 322 14.76 13.65 -13.32
C ARG A 322 13.63 14.64 -13.56
N TYR A 323 13.99 15.71 -14.25
CA TYR A 323 13.00 16.61 -14.83
C TYR A 323 12.20 15.90 -15.95
N GLY A 324 10.92 16.24 -16.10
CA GLY A 324 10.00 15.56 -17.03
C GLY A 324 9.52 14.20 -16.57
N SER A 325 9.67 13.88 -15.28
CA SER A 325 9.18 12.63 -14.73
C SER A 325 7.64 12.53 -14.81
N VAL A 326 7.17 11.31 -15.05
CA VAL A 326 5.77 10.93 -15.09
C VAL A 326 5.57 9.84 -14.06
N ILE A 327 4.73 10.10 -13.07
CA ILE A 327 4.54 9.18 -11.94
C ILE A 327 3.77 7.95 -12.39
N THR A 328 2.53 8.13 -12.88
CA THR A 328 1.66 7.00 -13.20
C THR A 328 1.42 6.78 -14.68
N ALA A 329 1.29 5.51 -15.07
CA ALA A 329 0.79 5.08 -16.37
C ALA A 329 -0.22 3.93 -16.21
N ALA A 330 -1.42 4.29 -15.80
CA ALA A 330 -2.49 3.33 -15.52
C ALA A 330 -3.13 2.78 -16.81
N ASN A 331 -3.54 1.50 -16.79
CA ASN A 331 -4.34 0.85 -17.84
C ASN A 331 -5.55 0.05 -17.31
N HIS A 332 -6.19 0.55 -16.25
CA HIS A 332 -7.40 -0.01 -15.65
C HIS A 332 -8.53 -0.25 -16.66
N THR A 333 -9.36 -1.28 -16.43
CA THR A 333 -10.56 -1.56 -17.24
C THR A 333 -11.79 -0.88 -16.64
N GLU A 334 -12.90 -0.81 -17.40
CA GLU A 334 -14.15 -0.17 -16.96
C GLU A 334 -14.73 -0.75 -15.66
N GLU A 335 -14.44 -2.01 -15.34
CA GLU A 335 -14.90 -2.69 -14.11
C GLU A 335 -14.04 -2.38 -12.88
N THR A 336 -12.94 -1.63 -13.05
CA THR A 336 -12.05 -1.23 -11.96
C THR A 336 -12.76 -0.27 -11.03
N LYS A 337 -12.74 -0.57 -9.73
CA LYS A 337 -13.48 0.21 -8.72
C LYS A 337 -12.74 1.45 -8.23
N TRP A 338 -11.43 1.35 -7.94
CA TRP A 338 -10.67 2.39 -7.27
C TRP A 338 -9.45 2.87 -8.05
N GLY A 339 -8.79 1.99 -8.81
CA GLY A 339 -7.57 2.29 -9.54
C GLY A 339 -6.40 2.60 -8.62
N TYR A 340 -5.61 3.62 -8.96
CA TYR A 340 -4.51 4.09 -8.11
C TYR A 340 -4.95 5.24 -7.20
N VAL A 341 -4.74 5.06 -5.89
CA VAL A 341 -5.09 6.03 -4.86
C VAL A 341 -3.83 6.34 -4.06
N PHE A 342 -3.34 7.57 -4.14
CA PHE A 342 -2.22 8.07 -3.35
C PHE A 342 -2.76 9.02 -2.28
N ASN A 343 -2.63 8.68 -1.00
CA ASN A 343 -3.19 9.46 0.10
C ASN A 343 -2.11 9.91 1.09
N ASN A 344 -2.05 11.20 1.39
CA ASN A 344 -1.03 11.80 2.27
C ASN A 344 0.41 11.54 1.78
N CYS A 345 0.60 11.42 0.47
CA CYS A 345 1.89 11.23 -0.16
C CYS A 345 2.62 12.55 -0.38
N THR A 346 3.94 12.48 -0.47
CA THR A 346 4.79 13.61 -0.88
C THR A 346 5.37 13.32 -2.25
N VAL A 347 5.17 14.22 -3.21
CA VAL A 347 5.89 14.19 -4.48
C VAL A 347 7.13 15.05 -4.31
N ASP A 348 8.28 14.38 -4.30
CA ASP A 348 9.61 14.98 -4.17
C ASP A 348 10.50 14.50 -5.33
N GLY A 349 11.71 15.03 -5.43
CA GLY A 349 12.59 14.68 -6.53
C GLY A 349 13.60 15.75 -6.87
N ILE A 350 14.35 15.44 -7.91
CA ILE A 350 15.39 16.31 -8.42
C ILE A 350 14.76 17.51 -9.12
N ASN A 351 14.90 18.68 -8.49
CA ASN A 351 14.37 19.96 -8.97
C ASN A 351 15.37 20.77 -9.80
N LYS A 352 16.58 20.23 -10.00
CA LYS A 352 17.64 20.79 -10.83
C LYS A 352 18.38 19.65 -11.50
N VAL A 353 18.45 19.70 -12.82
CA VAL A 353 19.19 18.72 -13.60
C VAL A 353 20.67 18.88 -13.30
N ASP A 354 21.35 17.77 -13.00
CA ASP A 354 22.78 17.65 -13.18
C ASP A 354 23.03 17.20 -14.64
N PRO A 355 23.39 18.12 -15.55
CA PRO A 355 23.52 17.80 -16.97
C PRO A 355 24.68 16.84 -17.25
N GLU A 356 25.65 16.72 -16.34
CA GLU A 356 26.73 15.74 -16.44
C GLU A 356 26.26 14.33 -16.08
N LYS A 357 25.25 14.21 -15.20
CA LYS A 357 24.71 12.92 -14.73
C LYS A 357 23.47 12.44 -15.50
N TYR A 358 22.61 13.35 -15.97
CA TYR A 358 21.30 13.03 -16.56
C TYR A 358 21.16 13.39 -18.04
N GLY A 359 22.21 13.94 -18.66
CA GLY A 359 22.22 14.38 -20.06
C GLY A 359 21.48 15.70 -20.32
N THR A 360 21.73 16.30 -21.49
CA THR A 360 21.24 17.64 -21.86
C THR A 360 19.80 17.69 -22.36
N GLU A 361 19.12 16.54 -22.50
CA GLU A 361 17.70 16.49 -22.90
C GLU A 361 16.75 17.04 -21.84
N SER A 362 17.23 17.19 -20.60
CA SER A 362 16.50 17.82 -19.52
C SER A 362 17.13 19.18 -19.21
N LEU A 363 16.56 20.27 -19.71
CA LEU A 363 16.92 21.61 -19.23
C LEU A 363 15.65 22.43 -19.00
N ASP A 364 15.48 22.80 -17.72
CA ASP A 364 14.50 23.68 -17.09
C ASP A 364 13.01 23.40 -17.22
N TYR A 365 12.27 23.80 -16.17
CA TYR A 365 10.83 24.01 -16.25
C TYR A 365 10.53 25.12 -17.24
N ILE A 366 10.28 24.70 -18.47
CA ILE A 366 9.73 25.57 -19.51
C ILE A 366 8.25 25.22 -19.65
N ILE A 367 7.41 26.09 -19.07
CA ILE A 367 5.96 26.07 -19.27
C ILE A 367 5.67 25.90 -20.76
N GLY A 368 4.91 24.86 -21.12
CA GLY A 368 4.46 24.64 -22.50
C GLY A 368 5.44 23.91 -23.44
N LYS A 369 6.59 23.41 -22.97
CA LYS A 369 7.53 22.62 -23.81
C LYS A 369 7.52 21.11 -23.60
N GLY A 370 6.59 20.56 -22.83
CA GLY A 370 6.48 19.10 -22.66
C GLY A 370 7.59 18.44 -21.83
N THR A 371 8.40 19.22 -21.12
CA THR A 371 9.46 18.74 -20.21
C THR A 371 9.05 18.80 -18.73
N ALA A 372 7.84 19.26 -18.37
CA ALA A 372 7.42 19.42 -16.98
C ALA A 372 6.97 18.16 -16.23
N GLN A 373 7.31 18.05 -14.95
CA GLN A 373 6.92 16.88 -14.17
C GLN A 373 5.39 16.77 -14.06
N THR A 374 4.84 15.55 -14.16
CA THR A 374 3.38 15.32 -14.15
C THR A 374 2.99 14.12 -13.31
N LEU A 375 1.77 14.16 -12.78
CA LEU A 375 1.17 13.14 -11.93
C LEU A 375 0.92 11.82 -12.68
N GLY A 376 0.75 11.87 -14.00
CA GLY A 376 0.60 10.66 -14.80
C GLY A 376 0.15 10.89 -16.22
N ARG A 377 -0.06 9.80 -16.94
CA ARG A 377 -0.61 9.75 -18.29
C ARG A 377 -1.41 8.46 -18.55
N PRO A 378 -2.47 8.50 -19.37
CA PRO A 378 -3.40 7.38 -19.56
C PRO A 378 -2.86 6.37 -20.57
N TRP A 379 -2.32 5.24 -20.09
CA TRP A 379 -1.66 4.28 -20.98
C TRP A 379 -2.64 3.63 -21.95
N GLN A 380 -3.66 2.95 -21.45
CA GLN A 380 -4.68 2.24 -22.26
C GLN A 380 -6.00 2.15 -21.47
N ASN A 381 -7.07 1.71 -22.14
CA ASN A 381 -8.37 1.37 -21.53
C ASN A 381 -9.04 2.57 -20.81
N SER A 382 -9.41 2.40 -19.54
CA SER A 382 -10.16 3.37 -18.72
C SER A 382 -9.40 3.75 -17.44
N PRO A 383 -8.24 4.45 -17.53
CA PRO A 383 -7.37 4.71 -16.38
C PRO A 383 -8.05 5.46 -15.23
N ILE A 384 -7.74 5.05 -14.00
CA ILE A 384 -8.18 5.72 -12.77
C ILE A 384 -6.94 6.02 -11.90
N THR A 385 -6.71 7.29 -11.58
CA THR A 385 -5.67 7.72 -10.65
C THR A 385 -6.14 8.93 -9.87
N VAL A 386 -6.04 8.87 -8.54
CA VAL A 386 -6.37 9.99 -7.65
C VAL A 386 -5.26 10.28 -6.66
N PHE A 387 -4.97 11.57 -6.47
CA PHE A 387 -4.02 12.07 -5.47
C PHE A 387 -4.78 12.84 -4.40
N LEU A 388 -4.70 12.37 -3.15
CA LEU A 388 -5.44 12.88 -2.00
C LEU A 388 -4.43 13.41 -0.96
N ASN A 389 -4.68 14.60 -0.42
CA ASN A 389 -3.85 15.22 0.63
C ASN A 389 -2.35 15.25 0.26
N THR A 390 -2.06 15.51 -1.02
CA THR A 390 -0.70 15.36 -1.58
C THR A 390 0.13 16.62 -1.38
N LYS A 391 1.40 16.46 -1.00
CA LYS A 391 2.35 17.57 -0.86
C LYS A 391 3.35 17.56 -2.01
N LEU A 392 3.37 18.62 -2.81
CA LEU A 392 4.38 18.80 -3.86
C LEU A 392 5.58 19.55 -3.29
N LYS A 393 6.81 19.05 -3.51
CA LYS A 393 8.04 19.77 -3.11
C LYS A 393 8.57 20.71 -4.20
N PHE A 394 7.91 20.73 -5.35
CA PHE A 394 8.21 21.57 -6.50
C PHE A 394 6.96 21.86 -7.32
N ASP A 395 7.09 22.74 -8.31
CA ASP A 395 5.99 23.06 -9.22
C ASP A 395 5.93 22.00 -10.32
N ILE A 396 4.74 21.42 -10.52
CA ILE A 396 4.45 20.51 -11.64
C ILE A 396 3.89 21.29 -12.83
N ASP A 397 3.71 20.61 -13.97
CA ASP A 397 2.92 21.17 -15.07
C ASP A 397 1.53 21.61 -14.56
N PRO A 398 1.04 22.84 -14.85
CA PRO A 398 -0.29 23.26 -14.44
C PRO A 398 -1.40 22.34 -14.97
N ALA A 399 -1.19 21.71 -16.12
CA ALA A 399 -2.08 20.68 -16.68
C ALA A 399 -2.15 19.43 -15.79
N GLY A 400 -1.11 19.17 -14.99
CA GLY A 400 -0.98 18.06 -14.03
C GLY A 400 -0.76 16.68 -14.68
N TRP A 401 -1.34 16.47 -15.87
CA TRP A 401 -1.45 15.21 -16.59
C TRP A 401 -1.03 15.38 -18.05
N ARG A 402 -0.64 14.29 -18.72
CA ARG A 402 -0.20 14.30 -20.13
C ARG A 402 -1.00 13.35 -21.01
N ASP A 403 -0.85 13.54 -22.32
CA ASP A 403 -1.37 12.64 -23.34
C ASP A 403 -0.58 11.32 -23.41
N MET A 404 -1.28 10.24 -23.77
CA MET A 404 -0.67 8.96 -24.14
C MET A 404 -1.62 8.16 -25.05
N GLY A 405 -2.22 7.07 -24.58
CA GLY A 405 -2.94 6.11 -25.40
C GLY A 405 -4.43 5.99 -25.14
N ALA A 406 -4.98 6.72 -24.16
CA ALA A 406 -6.41 6.67 -23.82
C ALA A 406 -6.91 8.00 -23.25
N VAL A 407 -8.22 8.08 -23.00
CA VAL A 407 -8.84 9.13 -22.17
C VAL A 407 -9.10 8.51 -20.79
N PRO A 408 -8.64 9.12 -19.69
CA PRO A 408 -8.85 8.56 -18.35
C PRO A 408 -10.33 8.56 -17.97
N ALA A 409 -10.76 7.53 -17.22
CA ALA A 409 -12.07 7.52 -16.58
C ALA A 409 -12.11 8.50 -15.40
N LEU A 410 -11.01 8.58 -14.64
CA LEU A 410 -10.87 9.55 -13.56
C LEU A 410 -9.41 9.84 -13.25
N TYR A 411 -8.98 11.05 -13.58
CA TYR A 411 -7.77 11.71 -13.07
C TYR A 411 -8.16 12.91 -12.24
N ALA A 412 -8.02 12.80 -10.93
CA ALA A 412 -8.49 13.82 -9.99
C ALA A 412 -7.56 14.02 -8.80
N GLU A 413 -7.68 15.19 -8.20
CA GLU A 413 -6.98 15.55 -6.97
C GLU A 413 -7.95 15.94 -5.86
N TYR A 414 -7.50 15.88 -4.61
CA TYR A 414 -8.16 16.49 -3.48
C TYR A 414 -7.12 17.01 -2.50
N ASN A 415 -7.20 18.30 -2.13
CA ASN A 415 -6.36 18.90 -1.10
C ASN A 415 -4.84 18.77 -1.40
N THR A 416 -4.44 18.93 -2.66
CA THR A 416 -3.01 19.03 -3.03
C THR A 416 -2.46 20.39 -2.63
N THR A 417 -1.30 20.40 -1.96
CA THR A 417 -0.58 21.63 -1.60
C THR A 417 0.75 21.75 -2.33
N ASP A 418 1.11 22.98 -2.71
CA ASP A 418 2.39 23.32 -3.29
C ASP A 418 3.55 23.24 -2.28
N LYS A 419 4.77 23.54 -2.75
CA LYS A 419 6.00 23.54 -1.93
C LYS A 419 6.00 24.54 -0.78
N LYS A 420 5.05 25.48 -0.74
CA LYS A 420 4.85 26.46 0.33
C LYS A 420 3.68 26.08 1.25
N GLY A 421 3.04 24.94 1.01
CA GLY A 421 1.88 24.47 1.76
C GLY A 421 0.56 25.15 1.38
N LYS A 422 0.49 25.87 0.25
CA LYS A 422 -0.74 26.49 -0.24
C LYS A 422 -1.49 25.51 -1.14
N ALA A 423 -2.82 25.50 -1.09
CA ALA A 423 -3.65 24.76 -2.03
C ALA A 423 -3.29 25.11 -3.48
N VAL A 424 -3.11 24.07 -4.31
CA VAL A 424 -2.85 24.20 -5.75
C VAL A 424 -4.14 24.59 -6.48
N ASP A 425 -4.04 25.49 -7.45
CA ASP A 425 -5.16 25.86 -8.32
C ASP A 425 -5.37 24.77 -9.40
N MET A 426 -6.56 24.17 -9.38
CA MET A 426 -6.95 23.08 -10.28
C MET A 426 -7.58 23.56 -11.58
N SER A 427 -7.80 24.87 -11.77
CA SER A 427 -8.49 25.39 -12.97
C SER A 427 -7.74 25.15 -14.28
N ASN A 428 -6.42 24.91 -14.20
CA ASN A 428 -5.56 24.66 -15.36
C ASN A 428 -5.34 23.17 -15.62
N ARG A 429 -5.95 22.27 -14.84
CA ARG A 429 -5.82 20.83 -15.06
C ARG A 429 -6.36 20.43 -16.42
N LYS A 430 -5.72 19.43 -17.03
CA LYS A 430 -6.02 18.94 -18.37
C LYS A 430 -7.48 18.46 -18.44
N THR A 431 -8.23 19.04 -19.38
CA THR A 431 -9.63 18.67 -19.68
C THR A 431 -9.81 18.14 -21.10
N GLN A 432 -8.72 17.98 -21.86
CA GLN A 432 -8.74 17.40 -23.20
C GLN A 432 -7.54 16.49 -23.38
N TYR A 433 -7.74 15.31 -23.95
CA TYR A 433 -6.69 14.32 -24.20
C TYR A 433 -6.59 14.01 -25.69
N THR A 434 -5.38 14.05 -26.21
CA THR A 434 -5.07 13.70 -27.60
C THR A 434 -4.52 12.28 -27.64
N VAL A 435 -5.19 11.42 -28.40
CA VAL A 435 -4.84 10.00 -28.55
C VAL A 435 -4.44 9.73 -29.99
N LYS A 436 -3.41 8.91 -30.18
CA LYS A 436 -3.01 8.44 -31.51
C LYS A 436 -3.89 7.27 -31.95
N GLU A 437 -4.59 7.45 -33.06
CA GLU A 437 -5.42 6.44 -33.72
C GLU A 437 -4.85 6.13 -35.10
N GLY A 438 -4.02 5.09 -35.18
CA GLY A 438 -3.22 4.82 -36.38
C GLY A 438 -2.22 5.95 -36.64
N THR A 439 -2.39 6.66 -37.75
CA THR A 439 -1.57 7.82 -38.13
C THR A 439 -2.17 9.17 -37.72
N ASN A 440 -3.41 9.17 -37.20
CA ASN A 440 -4.12 10.39 -36.84
C ASN A 440 -3.98 10.68 -35.34
N GLU A 441 -4.06 11.96 -34.99
CA GLU A 441 -4.23 12.41 -33.61
C GLU A 441 -5.65 12.94 -33.45
N VAL A 442 -6.38 12.40 -32.48
CA VAL A 442 -7.77 12.77 -32.19
C VAL A 442 -7.82 13.31 -30.77
N THR A 443 -8.38 14.51 -30.60
CA THR A 443 -8.56 15.15 -29.30
C THR A 443 -9.98 14.91 -28.78
N TYR A 444 -10.06 14.42 -27.56
CA TYR A 444 -11.29 14.13 -26.83
C TYR A 444 -11.43 15.04 -25.62
N ASP A 445 -12.66 15.46 -25.33
CA ASP A 445 -12.98 16.13 -24.08
C ASP A 445 -12.98 15.12 -22.93
N TYR A 446 -12.31 15.47 -21.84
CA TYR A 446 -12.33 14.72 -20.59
C TYR A 446 -13.61 15.04 -19.82
N THR A 447 -14.40 14.01 -19.56
CA THR A 447 -15.70 14.13 -18.87
C THR A 447 -15.61 13.90 -17.37
N GLY A 448 -14.48 13.37 -16.88
CA GLY A 448 -14.24 13.20 -15.46
C GLY A 448 -13.92 14.52 -14.76
N LYS A 449 -13.95 14.51 -13.43
CA LYS A 449 -13.58 15.67 -12.62
C LYS A 449 -12.07 15.75 -12.46
N THR A 450 -11.54 16.97 -12.41
CA THR A 450 -10.13 17.23 -12.08
C THR A 450 -9.91 17.42 -10.57
N GLU A 451 -10.96 17.78 -9.83
CA GLU A 451 -10.95 17.91 -8.37
C GLU A 451 -12.16 17.17 -7.77
N LEU A 452 -11.93 16.36 -6.75
CA LEU A 452 -13.00 15.67 -6.03
C LEU A 452 -13.69 16.62 -5.05
N SER A 453 -15.00 16.48 -4.89
CA SER A 453 -15.71 17.09 -3.76
C SER A 453 -15.39 16.36 -2.45
N TYR A 454 -15.64 17.01 -1.30
CA TYR A 454 -15.51 16.36 0.01
C TYR A 454 -16.33 15.06 0.09
N SER A 455 -17.57 15.05 -0.43
CA SER A 455 -18.44 13.86 -0.43
C SER A 455 -17.92 12.71 -1.29
N GLU A 456 -17.08 12.98 -2.29
CA GLU A 456 -16.41 11.96 -3.10
C GLU A 456 -15.14 11.49 -2.42
N TYR A 457 -14.32 12.43 -1.94
CA TYR A 457 -13.10 12.16 -1.19
C TYR A 457 -13.32 11.21 0.00
N ILE A 458 -14.35 11.45 0.83
CA ILE A 458 -14.61 10.63 2.03
C ILE A 458 -14.96 9.16 1.73
N ARG A 459 -15.14 8.79 0.45
CA ARG A 459 -15.35 7.39 0.03
C ARG A 459 -14.02 6.65 -0.14
N TYR A 460 -12.91 7.34 -0.38
CA TYR A 460 -11.57 6.76 -0.53
C TYR A 460 -10.94 6.49 0.84
N THR A 461 -11.56 5.58 1.60
CA THR A 461 -11.04 5.15 2.89
C THR A 461 -10.27 3.84 2.76
N TYR A 462 -9.34 3.63 3.68
CA TYR A 462 -8.60 2.37 3.80
C TYR A 462 -9.54 1.16 3.82
N GLU A 463 -10.63 1.23 4.57
CA GLU A 463 -11.58 0.13 4.72
C GLU A 463 -12.33 -0.17 3.42
N ASN A 464 -12.67 0.86 2.65
CA ASN A 464 -13.40 0.70 1.39
C ASN A 464 -12.52 0.15 0.25
N ILE A 465 -11.21 0.42 0.28
CA ILE A 465 -10.26 0.02 -0.76
C ILE A 465 -9.56 -1.30 -0.40
N ILE A 466 -9.14 -1.46 0.86
CA ILE A 466 -8.26 -2.53 1.32
C ILE A 466 -9.01 -3.64 2.06
N ASN A 467 -9.81 -3.33 3.09
CA ASN A 467 -10.49 -4.39 3.86
C ASN A 467 -11.41 -5.25 3.00
N GLY A 468 -12.11 -4.63 2.04
CA GLY A 468 -13.03 -5.36 1.18
C GLY A 468 -14.09 -6.11 1.97
N ALA A 469 -14.68 -7.15 1.37
CA ALA A 469 -15.66 -8.00 2.04
C ALA A 469 -15.03 -9.12 2.88
N ASP A 470 -13.74 -9.43 2.67
CA ASP A 470 -13.01 -10.48 3.38
C ASP A 470 -12.27 -9.99 4.63
N GLY A 471 -12.30 -8.67 4.90
CA GLY A 471 -11.71 -8.08 6.10
C GLY A 471 -10.18 -7.99 6.08
N TRP A 472 -9.53 -8.16 4.93
CA TRP A 472 -8.06 -8.12 4.82
C TRP A 472 -7.48 -6.80 5.34
N ASN A 473 -6.73 -6.85 6.44
CA ASN A 473 -6.24 -5.65 7.12
C ASN A 473 -4.71 -5.72 7.33
N PRO A 474 -3.91 -5.38 6.32
CA PRO A 474 -2.46 -5.38 6.42
C PRO A 474 -1.89 -4.35 7.41
N LYS A 475 -2.66 -3.35 7.89
CA LYS A 475 -2.17 -2.45 8.96
C LYS A 475 -1.89 -3.20 10.27
N LYS A 476 -2.58 -4.31 10.53
CA LYS A 476 -2.28 -5.18 11.68
C LYS A 476 -0.90 -5.82 11.59
N PHE A 477 -0.43 -6.08 10.36
CA PHE A 477 0.89 -6.69 10.16
C PHE A 477 1.96 -5.73 10.67
N MET A 478 1.76 -4.44 10.35
CA MET A 478 2.69 -3.34 10.55
C MET A 478 2.76 -2.79 11.98
N GLU A 479 2.00 -3.36 12.92
CA GLU A 479 1.96 -2.90 14.31
C GLU A 479 3.29 -3.22 15.01
N LYS A 480 4.06 -2.17 15.32
CA LYS A 480 5.32 -2.30 16.04
C LYS A 480 5.08 -2.54 17.53
N LEU A 481 5.82 -3.50 18.07
CA LEU A 481 5.90 -3.71 19.51
C LEU A 481 6.87 -2.71 20.14
N GLN A 482 6.77 -2.53 21.46
CA GLN A 482 7.80 -1.81 22.22
C GLN A 482 9.13 -2.58 22.18
N ALA A 483 10.24 -1.87 21.99
CA ALA A 483 11.58 -2.47 21.98
C ALA A 483 11.90 -3.08 23.36
N PRO A 484 12.45 -4.31 23.47
CA PRO A 484 12.87 -4.90 24.75
C PRO A 484 13.67 -3.95 25.65
N GLU A 485 13.32 -3.89 26.94
CA GLU A 485 14.02 -3.09 27.96
C GLU A 485 14.93 -3.96 28.83
N ASN A 486 15.80 -3.31 29.61
CA ASN A 486 16.69 -3.97 30.57
C ASN A 486 17.55 -5.07 29.94
N VAL A 487 18.08 -4.79 28.75
CA VAL A 487 19.02 -5.68 28.06
C VAL A 487 20.33 -5.72 28.84
N ILE A 488 20.57 -6.82 29.56
CA ILE A 488 21.71 -7.01 30.47
C ILE A 488 22.50 -8.24 30.04
N LEU A 489 23.80 -8.07 29.86
CA LEU A 489 24.75 -9.16 29.68
C LEU A 489 25.37 -9.53 31.04
N SER A 490 25.15 -10.78 31.48
CA SER A 490 25.77 -11.35 32.69
C SER A 490 26.56 -12.60 32.32
N ASN A 491 27.89 -12.51 32.39
CA ASN A 491 28.80 -13.51 31.83
C ASN A 491 28.55 -13.71 30.32
N THR A 492 27.96 -14.84 29.93
CA THR A 492 27.62 -15.18 28.54
C THR A 492 26.12 -15.10 28.25
N THR A 493 25.30 -14.80 29.25
CA THR A 493 23.85 -14.77 29.11
C THR A 493 23.37 -13.33 28.94
N LEU A 494 22.82 -13.03 27.76
CA LEU A 494 22.04 -11.81 27.51
C LEU A 494 20.61 -12.04 28.00
N SER A 495 20.00 -11.09 28.70
CA SER A 495 18.62 -11.16 29.20
C SER A 495 17.90 -9.82 29.08
N TRP A 496 16.57 -9.83 28.99
CA TRP A 496 15.73 -8.64 28.81
C TRP A 496 14.32 -8.84 29.35
N ASP A 497 13.52 -7.77 29.39
CA ASP A 497 12.12 -7.84 29.79
C ASP A 497 11.22 -8.36 28.66
N ALA A 498 10.24 -9.20 29.03
CA ALA A 498 9.25 -9.71 28.09
C ALA A 498 8.44 -8.56 27.45
N ARG A 499 8.13 -8.71 26.16
CA ARG A 499 7.26 -7.80 25.42
C ARG A 499 5.92 -8.46 25.11
N TYR A 500 4.86 -7.76 25.47
CA TYR A 500 3.49 -8.16 25.15
C TYR A 500 3.31 -8.27 23.62
N LYS A 501 2.60 -9.31 23.16
CA LYS A 501 2.46 -9.70 21.73
C LYS A 501 3.71 -10.18 21.01
N ALA A 502 4.85 -10.32 21.70
CA ALA A 502 6.06 -10.85 21.08
C ALA A 502 5.98 -12.39 20.90
N ILE A 503 6.14 -12.86 19.67
CA ILE A 503 6.25 -14.31 19.39
C ILE A 503 7.69 -14.81 19.57
N CYS A 504 8.67 -13.94 19.35
CA CYS A 504 10.10 -14.20 19.54
C CYS A 504 10.90 -12.90 19.59
N TYR A 505 12.21 -13.06 19.77
CA TYR A 505 13.19 -12.00 19.82
C TYR A 505 14.35 -12.33 18.88
N LEU A 506 14.80 -11.33 18.11
CA LEU A 506 16.00 -11.35 17.30
C LEU A 506 17.13 -10.61 18.04
N ILE A 507 18.32 -11.19 18.03
CA ILE A 507 19.51 -10.66 18.70
C ILE A 507 20.48 -10.17 17.63
N PHE A 508 20.97 -8.96 17.82
CA PHE A 508 21.96 -8.31 16.99
C PHE A 508 23.12 -7.82 17.84
N LYS A 509 24.33 -7.77 17.27
CA LYS A 509 25.41 -6.93 17.81
C LYS A 509 25.04 -5.45 17.63
N GLU A 510 25.69 -4.56 18.36
CA GLU A 510 25.52 -3.10 18.24
C GLU A 510 25.72 -2.58 16.81
N ASP A 511 26.61 -3.22 16.03
CA ASP A 511 26.82 -2.88 14.62
C ASP A 511 25.69 -3.35 13.69
N GLY A 512 24.68 -4.05 14.22
CA GLY A 512 23.57 -4.63 13.47
C GLY A 512 23.85 -6.01 12.88
N THR A 513 24.95 -6.67 13.22
CA THR A 513 25.18 -8.06 12.77
C THR A 513 24.18 -8.99 13.45
N PHE A 514 23.44 -9.78 12.66
CA PHE A 514 22.52 -10.78 13.20
C PHE A 514 23.28 -11.89 13.95
N VAL A 515 22.76 -12.28 15.11
CA VAL A 515 23.39 -13.28 16.00
C VAL A 515 22.52 -14.51 16.16
N GLY A 516 21.20 -14.33 16.27
CA GLY A 516 20.28 -15.45 16.47
C GLY A 516 18.88 -15.01 16.87
N GLN A 517 18.04 -15.99 17.17
CA GLN A 517 16.66 -15.78 17.62
C GLN A 517 16.29 -16.71 18.77
N THR A 518 15.33 -16.30 19.60
CA THR A 518 14.80 -17.11 20.70
C THR A 518 13.36 -16.72 21.01
N THR A 519 12.57 -17.66 21.52
CA THR A 519 11.23 -17.39 22.07
C THR A 519 11.28 -16.96 23.54
N GLY A 520 12.40 -17.20 24.24
CA GLY A 520 12.60 -16.80 25.62
C GLY A 520 13.09 -15.36 25.76
N THR A 521 13.26 -14.90 27.00
CA THR A 521 13.79 -13.56 27.31
C THR A 521 15.27 -13.57 27.67
N SER A 522 16.00 -14.56 27.16
CA SER A 522 17.44 -14.69 27.32
C SER A 522 18.07 -15.45 26.16
N PHE A 523 19.34 -15.15 25.87
CA PHE A 523 20.12 -15.78 24.81
C PHE A 523 21.60 -15.90 25.20
N GLU A 524 22.21 -17.04 24.91
CA GLU A 524 23.65 -17.24 25.14
C GLU A 524 24.46 -16.62 24.00
N ILE A 525 25.42 -15.77 24.34
CA ILE A 525 26.31 -15.11 23.39
C ILE A 525 27.74 -15.63 23.51
N SER A 526 28.46 -15.63 22.38
CA SER A 526 29.84 -16.10 22.30
C SER A 526 30.88 -14.99 22.46
N ASP A 527 30.50 -13.73 22.24
CA ASP A 527 31.39 -12.57 22.22
C ASP A 527 30.99 -11.55 23.29
N THR A 528 31.60 -11.64 24.47
CA THR A 528 31.24 -10.79 25.61
C THR A 528 31.83 -9.37 25.56
N ASN A 529 32.59 -9.04 24.51
CA ASN A 529 33.29 -7.76 24.38
C ASN A 529 32.57 -6.75 23.48
N THR A 530 31.34 -7.04 23.07
CA THR A 530 30.49 -6.17 22.23
C THR A 530 29.16 -5.90 22.90
N GLY A 531 28.50 -4.80 22.52
CA GLY A 531 27.13 -4.54 22.90
C GLY A 531 26.12 -5.27 22.00
N TYR A 532 24.90 -5.40 22.50
CA TYR A 532 23.83 -6.14 21.85
C TYR A 532 22.53 -5.35 21.82
N VAL A 533 21.78 -5.51 20.73
CA VAL A 533 20.43 -5.00 20.54
C VAL A 533 19.49 -6.19 20.38
N VAL A 534 18.35 -6.14 21.06
CA VAL A 534 17.32 -7.17 20.96
C VAL A 534 16.06 -6.53 20.38
N LYS A 535 15.46 -7.16 19.38
CA LYS A 535 14.18 -6.73 18.80
C LYS A 535 13.12 -7.79 19.01
N ALA A 536 11.95 -7.40 19.50
CA ALA A 536 10.79 -8.28 19.60
C ALA A 536 10.06 -8.34 18.24
N ALA A 537 9.48 -9.48 17.89
CA ALA A 537 8.68 -9.63 16.67
C ALA A 537 7.21 -9.91 17.01
N ASN A 538 6.28 -9.25 16.33
CA ASN A 538 4.85 -9.58 16.41
C ASN A 538 4.51 -10.85 15.61
N LYS A 539 3.27 -11.33 15.67
CA LYS A 539 2.86 -12.57 14.97
C LYS A 539 3.02 -12.56 13.44
N TYR A 540 3.13 -11.37 12.84
CA TYR A 540 3.32 -11.18 11.41
C TYR A 540 4.79 -10.96 11.03
N GLY A 541 5.69 -10.96 12.01
CA GLY A 541 7.14 -10.80 11.86
C GLY A 541 7.63 -9.36 11.99
N THR A 542 6.75 -8.35 12.07
CA THR A 542 7.17 -6.95 12.22
C THR A 542 7.95 -6.75 13.52
N LEU A 543 9.09 -6.10 13.40
CA LEU A 543 10.02 -5.90 14.50
C LEU A 543 9.67 -4.64 15.29
N SER A 544 9.99 -4.67 16.59
CA SER A 544 9.94 -3.50 17.45
C SER A 544 10.83 -2.37 16.94
N GLU A 545 10.52 -1.15 17.39
CA GLU A 545 11.28 0.08 17.06
C GLU A 545 12.80 -0.09 17.17
#